data_AF-A0A8E0I3E2-F1
#
_entry.id   AF-A0A8E0I3E2-F1
#
_cell.length_a   1.000
_cell.length_b   1.000
_cell.length_c   1.000
_cell.angle_alpha   90.00
_cell.angle_beta   90.00
_cell.angle_gamma   90.00
#
_symmetry.space_group_name_H-M   'P 1'
#
loop_
_entity.id
_entity.type
_entity.pdbx_description
1 polymer ?
#
loop_
_entity_poly.entity_id
_entity_poly.type
_entity_poly.pdbx_seq_one_letter_code
_entity_poly.pdbx_strand_id
1 'polypeptide(L)'
;MTRMTAKVARTGHLFAVLLILMSMLTGLVTSGSSVVTATANIRPTYKTNANGTYPENSWQVTGQQNVINQRGGDQVSGWDNNTTWDGDATNTTNSYLKFGDPNNPDYQIRKYAKETNTPGLYDVYLNVKGNTQQNVKPVDIVLVVDMSGSMEFNRYNTNRAGAVRTGVKNFLTSIQNAGLGNYVNVGLIGFSSPGYIGGESGYISVKLGKAGNASQQQAINGALSPRFQGGTYTQIGLRQGSAMLNADTSGNKKMMILLTDGVPTFSNKVINSEWINGTLYGTNFGSRRDEPSDTAQLRWPYTDSSGNTIYDTWPATLGEAKKAKDSGNEVHALGIQLADDRQYMTKEKIRQNMQLITNSPDLYEDADSADAVEAYLNNQAKDIIKNFNTVTDGTITDPIGTQFQYANNQATVTSVGKQTVPASELPSAAIQDGQLTVNHMNLGQDQEVQIHYQVRIKTEDAGFKPDFWYQMNGETLLTPKAGAAAVDFGIPSGRAPAT
;
A
#
# COMPACT_ATOMS: atom_id res chain seq x y z
N MET A 1 -22.99 56.61 58.79
CA MET A 1 -22.31 55.74 59.76
C MET A 1 -22.82 54.31 59.54
N THR A 2 -22.12 53.51 58.75
CA THR A 2 -21.11 52.50 59.12
C THR A 2 -21.73 51.10 59.35
N ARG A 3 -21.13 50.13 58.65
CA ARG A 3 -21.11 48.66 58.84
C ARG A 3 -22.19 47.79 58.16
N MET A 4 -21.81 47.38 56.95
CA MET A 4 -21.71 46.01 56.44
C MET A 4 -22.25 44.87 57.32
N THR A 5 -23.03 43.96 56.71
CA THR A 5 -22.70 42.52 56.73
C THR A 5 -23.33 41.76 55.56
N ALA A 6 -22.46 41.04 54.85
CA ALA A 6 -22.61 39.82 54.07
C ALA A 6 -23.90 39.58 53.25
N LYS A 7 -23.79 39.74 51.92
CA LYS A 7 -24.64 39.06 50.95
C LYS A 7 -23.78 38.05 50.17
N VAL A 8 -24.04 36.78 50.40
CA VAL A 8 -23.48 35.64 49.65
C VAL A 8 -23.97 35.76 48.21
N ALA A 9 -23.07 36.09 47.30
CA ALA A 9 -23.35 36.16 45.87
C ALA A 9 -22.53 35.06 45.16
N ARG A 10 -23.27 34.27 44.38
CA ARG A 10 -22.81 33.20 43.49
C ARG A 10 -21.65 33.68 42.62
N THR A 11 -20.52 32.98 42.72
CA THR A 11 -19.42 33.03 41.73
C THR A 11 -19.02 31.60 41.41
N GLY A 12 -18.98 31.26 40.13
CA GLY A 12 -18.40 30.01 39.65
C GLY A 12 -19.20 29.30 38.56
N HIS A 13 -19.57 29.98 37.48
CA HIS A 13 -19.77 29.33 36.18
C HIS A 13 -18.77 29.94 35.21
N LEU A 14 -17.53 29.45 35.28
CA LEU A 14 -16.54 29.49 34.22
C LEU A 14 -15.39 28.57 34.67
N PHE A 15 -15.56 27.27 34.44
CA PHE A 15 -14.47 26.30 34.58
C PHE A 15 -14.36 25.53 33.25
N ALA A 16 -13.25 25.83 32.56
CA ALA A 16 -12.43 24.91 31.79
C ALA A 16 -13.15 23.86 30.92
N VAL A 17 -13.39 24.20 29.65
CA VAL A 17 -13.36 23.22 28.56
C VAL A 17 -12.12 23.53 27.73
N LEU A 18 -10.98 23.07 28.23
CA LEU A 18 -9.71 23.04 27.51
C LEU A 18 -8.98 21.76 27.94
N LEU A 19 -9.38 20.63 27.35
CA LEU A 19 -8.69 19.33 27.46
C LEU A 19 -9.30 18.32 26.46
N ILE A 20 -9.04 18.52 25.18
CA ILE A 20 -9.05 17.46 24.15
C ILE A 20 -7.85 17.70 23.25
N LEU A 21 -6.66 17.33 23.75
CA LEU A 21 -5.41 17.27 22.99
C LEU A 21 -4.41 16.45 23.81
N MET A 22 -4.66 15.14 23.93
CA MET A 22 -3.67 14.17 24.38
C MET A 22 -4.23 12.75 24.26
N SER A 23 -3.99 12.11 23.11
CA SER A 23 -3.81 10.65 23.00
C SER A 23 -3.47 10.25 21.56
N MET A 24 -2.30 10.65 21.07
CA MET A 24 -1.54 9.92 20.04
C MET A 24 -0.06 10.25 20.24
N LEU A 25 0.51 9.70 21.30
CA LEU A 25 1.96 9.66 21.49
C LEU A 25 2.32 8.26 21.97
N THR A 26 2.50 7.35 21.01
CA THR A 26 3.13 6.05 21.24
C THR A 26 4.04 5.73 20.07
N GLY A 27 5.35 5.75 20.34
CA GLY A 27 6.30 4.88 19.64
C GLY A 27 7.05 5.43 18.43
N LEU A 28 7.61 6.64 18.49
CA LEU A 28 8.73 6.97 17.59
C LEU A 28 10.00 6.34 18.18
N VAL A 29 10.26 5.08 17.84
CA VAL A 29 11.60 4.50 18.01
C VAL A 29 12.47 5.17 16.96
N THR A 30 13.23 6.18 17.38
CA THR A 30 14.34 6.74 16.61
C THR A 30 15.43 5.67 16.53
N SER A 31 15.30 4.73 15.58
CA SER A 31 16.47 4.09 15.01
C SER A 31 17.28 5.20 14.36
N GLY A 32 18.51 5.41 14.82
CA GLY A 32 19.42 6.42 14.29
C GLY A 32 19.67 6.21 12.80
N SER A 33 18.80 6.79 11.97
CA SER A 33 19.11 7.09 10.59
C SER A 33 20.04 8.28 10.65
N SER A 34 21.29 8.06 10.30
CA SER A 34 22.19 9.12 9.86
C SER A 34 21.39 9.98 8.90
N VAL A 35 21.07 11.21 9.29
CA VAL A 35 20.51 12.20 8.38
C VAL A 35 21.66 12.55 7.43
N VAL A 36 21.83 11.73 6.41
CA VAL A 36 22.58 12.14 5.23
C VAL A 36 21.73 13.23 4.61
N THR A 37 22.23 14.45 4.67
CA THR A 37 21.78 15.60 3.88
C THR A 37 21.88 15.22 2.39
N ALA A 38 20.88 14.49 1.88
CA ALA A 38 20.95 13.78 0.60
C ALA A 38 20.57 14.64 -0.62
N THR A 39 20.46 15.97 -0.49
CA THR A 39 19.99 16.83 -1.59
C THR A 39 21.05 17.78 -2.15
N ALA A 40 22.19 18.02 -1.49
CA ALA A 40 23.08 19.11 -1.91
C ALA A 40 23.73 18.94 -3.30
N ASN A 41 24.14 17.73 -3.68
CA ASN A 41 24.98 17.51 -4.87
C ASN A 41 24.22 17.55 -6.21
N ILE A 42 22.90 17.32 -6.19
CA ILE A 42 22.07 17.26 -7.40
C ILE A 42 20.80 18.11 -7.30
N ARG A 43 20.68 18.96 -6.27
CA ARG A 43 19.62 19.96 -6.24
C ARG A 43 19.90 21.00 -7.34
N PRO A 44 19.00 21.20 -8.31
CA PRO A 44 19.20 22.17 -9.39
C PRO A 44 19.51 23.56 -8.85
N THR A 45 20.54 24.20 -9.39
CA THR A 45 20.91 25.59 -9.11
C THR A 45 20.70 26.45 -10.34
N TYR A 46 20.37 27.73 -10.12
CA TYR A 46 20.01 28.65 -11.19
C TYR A 46 20.86 29.92 -11.11
N LYS A 47 21.34 30.37 -12.27
CA LYS A 47 21.97 31.69 -12.42
C LYS A 47 20.91 32.71 -12.75
N THR A 48 20.99 33.87 -12.12
CA THR A 48 20.21 35.07 -12.49
C THR A 48 21.17 36.19 -12.83
N ASN A 49 21.15 36.67 -14.06
CA ASN A 49 21.99 37.76 -14.55
C ASN A 49 21.27 38.57 -15.64
N ALA A 50 22.02 39.37 -16.40
CA ALA A 50 21.46 40.20 -17.48
C ALA A 50 20.73 39.40 -18.57
N ASN A 51 21.06 38.12 -18.73
CA ASN A 51 20.45 37.21 -19.70
C ASN A 51 19.21 36.49 -19.13
N GLY A 52 18.81 36.77 -17.89
CA GLY A 52 17.67 36.15 -17.22
C GLY A 52 18.05 35.06 -16.23
N THR A 53 17.08 34.20 -15.93
CA THR A 53 17.22 33.11 -14.96
C THR A 53 17.19 31.76 -15.67
N TYR A 54 18.22 30.94 -15.49
CA TYR A 54 18.38 29.65 -16.17
C TYR A 54 19.25 28.67 -15.36
N PRO A 55 19.19 27.36 -15.65
CA PRO A 55 20.01 26.36 -14.97
C PRO A 55 21.51 26.64 -15.07
N GLU A 56 22.25 26.53 -13.96
CA GLU A 56 23.71 26.69 -13.95
C GLU A 56 24.39 25.54 -14.72
N ASN A 57 23.89 24.32 -14.53
CA ASN A 57 24.36 23.12 -15.20
C ASN A 57 23.33 22.73 -16.25
N SER A 58 23.46 23.32 -17.44
CA SER A 58 22.44 23.25 -18.48
C SER A 58 22.80 22.35 -19.66
N TRP A 59 21.77 21.95 -20.40
CA TRP A 59 21.88 21.41 -21.76
C TRP A 59 20.86 22.07 -22.70
N GLN A 60 21.08 21.95 -24.00
CA GLN A 60 20.22 22.49 -25.05
C GLN A 60 19.65 21.39 -25.94
N VAL A 61 18.42 21.58 -26.41
CA VAL A 61 17.83 20.72 -27.45
C VAL A 61 18.55 21.01 -28.76
N THR A 62 19.04 19.97 -29.44
CA THR A 62 19.77 20.12 -30.71
C THR A 62 18.99 20.98 -31.70
N GLY A 63 19.61 22.09 -32.13
CA GLY A 63 19.04 23.00 -33.12
C GLY A 63 18.03 24.03 -32.58
N GLN A 64 17.74 24.05 -31.28
CA GLN A 64 16.84 25.04 -30.65
C GLN A 64 17.61 26.00 -29.74
N GLN A 65 17.45 27.32 -29.98
CA GLN A 65 18.21 28.38 -29.29
C GLN A 65 17.40 29.08 -28.18
N ASN A 66 16.12 28.78 -28.06
CA ASN A 66 15.15 29.49 -27.23
C ASN A 66 14.60 28.64 -26.07
N VAL A 67 15.26 27.50 -25.79
CA VAL A 67 14.98 26.66 -24.64
C VAL A 67 16.31 26.19 -24.02
N ILE A 68 16.37 26.17 -22.70
CA ILE A 68 17.52 25.69 -21.94
C ILE A 68 17.03 24.84 -20.76
N ASN A 69 17.62 23.66 -20.61
CA ASN A 69 17.16 22.63 -19.68
C ASN A 69 18.24 22.30 -18.65
N GLN A 70 17.84 21.80 -17.49
CA GLN A 70 18.76 21.34 -16.43
C GLN A 70 19.35 19.96 -16.78
N ARG A 71 20.66 19.78 -16.57
CA ARG A 71 21.32 18.47 -16.74
C ARG A 71 20.90 17.48 -15.67
N GLY A 72 21.04 16.21 -16.01
CA GLY A 72 20.92 15.13 -15.03
C GLY A 72 22.17 15.03 -14.15
N GLY A 73 22.16 14.02 -13.29
CA GLY A 73 23.25 13.77 -12.36
C GLY A 73 22.88 12.71 -11.33
N ASP A 74 23.84 12.36 -10.49
CA ASP A 74 23.67 11.44 -9.37
C ASP A 74 24.35 11.97 -8.10
N GLN A 75 23.92 11.46 -6.94
CA GLN A 75 24.38 11.97 -5.64
C GLN A 75 25.89 11.79 -5.38
N VAL A 76 26.56 10.91 -6.14
CA VAL A 76 27.98 10.58 -5.97
C VAL A 76 28.85 11.46 -6.88
N SER A 77 28.54 11.50 -8.17
CA SER A 77 29.34 12.18 -9.20
C SER A 77 28.91 13.63 -9.44
N GLY A 78 27.73 14.03 -8.95
CA GLY A 78 27.12 15.31 -9.26
C GLY A 78 26.54 15.35 -10.68
N TRP A 79 26.71 16.47 -11.38
CA TRP A 79 26.12 16.70 -12.70
C TRP A 79 26.73 15.81 -13.79
N ASP A 80 25.88 15.30 -14.68
CA ASP A 80 26.32 14.60 -15.88
C ASP A 80 27.04 15.53 -16.87
N ASN A 81 27.66 14.93 -17.89
CA ASN A 81 28.39 15.63 -18.93
C ASN A 81 27.56 15.89 -20.20
N ASN A 82 26.27 15.54 -20.20
CA ASN A 82 25.42 15.67 -21.39
C ASN A 82 24.93 17.13 -21.52
N THR A 83 25.56 17.87 -22.44
CA THR A 83 25.26 19.30 -22.68
C THR A 83 24.35 19.53 -23.89
N THR A 84 24.06 18.51 -24.69
CA THR A 84 23.17 18.63 -25.86
C THR A 84 22.66 17.26 -26.32
N TRP A 85 21.36 17.17 -26.63
CA TRP A 85 20.73 16.02 -27.27
C TRP A 85 19.39 16.43 -27.93
N ASP A 86 18.76 15.54 -28.70
CA ASP A 86 17.61 15.86 -29.59
C ASP A 86 16.28 16.18 -28.89
N GLY A 87 16.17 15.93 -27.58
CA GLY A 87 14.96 16.15 -26.81
C GLY A 87 13.79 15.22 -27.19
N ASP A 88 14.04 14.05 -27.80
CA ASP A 88 12.99 13.07 -28.10
C ASP A 88 12.27 12.62 -26.81
N ALA A 89 10.96 12.79 -26.77
CA ALA A 89 10.09 12.43 -25.65
C ALA A 89 10.12 10.94 -25.32
N THR A 90 10.45 10.08 -26.28
CA THR A 90 10.57 8.63 -26.06
C THR A 90 11.85 8.24 -25.32
N ASN A 91 12.80 9.16 -25.14
CA ASN A 91 14.05 8.87 -24.46
C ASN A 91 13.85 8.63 -22.96
N THR A 92 14.36 7.52 -22.44
CA THR A 92 14.31 7.14 -21.01
C THR A 92 15.69 7.02 -20.36
N THR A 93 16.70 7.72 -20.89
CA THR A 93 18.10 7.58 -20.45
C THR A 93 18.81 8.89 -20.12
N ASN A 94 18.54 9.96 -20.86
CA ASN A 94 19.29 11.21 -20.79
C ASN A 94 18.72 12.17 -19.75
N SER A 95 19.61 12.89 -19.07
CA SER A 95 19.30 14.06 -18.23
C SER A 95 18.38 13.78 -17.03
N TYR A 96 18.45 12.58 -16.45
CA TYR A 96 17.75 12.26 -15.20
C TYR A 96 18.57 12.68 -13.97
N LEU A 97 17.89 13.21 -12.96
CA LEU A 97 18.40 13.31 -11.60
C LEU A 97 18.14 11.97 -10.89
N LYS A 98 19.20 11.32 -10.43
CA LYS A 98 19.16 9.98 -9.82
C LYS A 98 19.37 10.04 -8.31
N PHE A 99 18.45 9.47 -7.55
CA PHE A 99 18.48 9.44 -6.08
C PHE A 99 18.75 8.02 -5.58
N GLY A 100 19.63 7.87 -4.59
CA GLY A 100 20.10 6.57 -4.10
C GLY A 100 21.38 6.11 -4.82
N ASP A 101 21.50 4.80 -5.05
CA ASP A 101 22.64 4.23 -5.78
C ASP A 101 22.65 4.72 -7.25
N PRO A 102 23.74 5.36 -7.73
CA PRO A 102 23.84 5.83 -9.13
C PRO A 102 23.59 4.76 -10.20
N ASN A 103 23.90 3.50 -9.89
CA ASN A 103 23.76 2.36 -10.79
C ASN A 103 22.41 1.66 -10.66
N ASN A 104 21.71 1.85 -9.53
CA ASN A 104 20.39 1.30 -9.28
C ASN A 104 19.56 2.26 -8.41
N PRO A 105 19.14 3.42 -8.96
CA PRO A 105 18.53 4.49 -8.18
C PRO A 105 17.23 4.04 -7.52
N ASP A 106 16.93 4.54 -6.32
CA ASP A 106 15.63 4.35 -5.70
C ASP A 106 14.53 4.93 -6.60
N TYR A 107 14.77 6.14 -7.11
CA TYR A 107 13.98 6.73 -8.16
C TYR A 107 14.84 7.71 -8.96
N GLN A 108 14.42 7.99 -10.18
CA GLN A 108 15.05 8.99 -11.02
C GLN A 108 13.99 9.84 -11.71
N ILE A 109 14.23 11.14 -11.77
CA ILE A 109 13.27 12.12 -12.27
C ILE A 109 13.89 13.00 -13.34
N ARG A 110 13.06 13.49 -14.26
CA ARG A 110 13.48 14.45 -15.28
C ARG A 110 12.36 15.42 -15.58
N LYS A 111 12.73 16.68 -15.74
CA LYS A 111 11.87 17.71 -16.33
C LYS A 111 12.66 18.42 -17.42
N TYR A 112 12.03 18.58 -18.58
CA TYR A 112 12.62 19.37 -19.65
C TYR A 112 11.53 19.92 -20.58
N ALA A 113 11.88 20.96 -21.32
CA ALA A 113 11.03 21.53 -22.35
C ALA A 113 11.69 21.47 -23.73
N LYS A 114 10.85 21.53 -24.75
CA LYS A 114 11.22 21.55 -26.16
C LYS A 114 10.31 22.53 -26.90
N GLU A 115 10.88 23.44 -27.67
CA GLU A 115 10.10 24.35 -28.50
C GLU A 115 9.42 23.57 -29.62
N THR A 116 8.16 23.93 -29.91
CA THR A 116 7.39 23.34 -31.01
C THR A 116 7.68 24.06 -32.33
N ASN A 117 7.04 23.63 -33.42
CA ASN A 117 7.05 24.39 -34.67
C ASN A 117 6.31 25.74 -34.58
N THR A 118 5.52 25.96 -33.52
CA THR A 118 4.85 27.24 -33.25
C THR A 118 5.75 28.08 -32.34
N PRO A 119 6.25 29.24 -32.79
CA PRO A 119 7.13 30.07 -31.97
C PRO A 119 6.54 30.44 -30.62
N GLY A 120 7.36 30.30 -29.56
CA GLY A 120 6.97 30.61 -28.19
C GLY A 120 6.02 29.61 -27.53
N LEU A 121 5.65 28.52 -28.22
CA LEU A 121 4.93 27.37 -27.66
C LEU A 121 5.92 26.23 -27.40
N TYR A 122 5.90 25.69 -26.18
CA TYR A 122 6.81 24.65 -25.72
C TYR A 122 6.04 23.43 -25.22
N ASP A 123 6.51 22.25 -25.62
CA ASP A 123 6.17 20.99 -24.96
C ASP A 123 7.01 20.85 -23.69
N VAL A 124 6.39 20.43 -22.59
CA VAL A 124 7.07 20.13 -21.33
C VAL A 124 6.78 18.70 -20.91
N TYR A 125 7.83 17.99 -20.50
CA TYR A 125 7.77 16.59 -20.11
C TYR A 125 8.30 16.42 -18.69
N LEU A 126 7.53 15.73 -17.86
CA LEU A 126 7.95 15.21 -16.56
C LEU A 126 8.06 13.69 -16.67
N ASN A 127 9.21 13.12 -16.31
CA ASN A 127 9.40 11.68 -16.20
C ASN A 127 9.74 11.32 -14.75
N VAL A 128 9.13 10.25 -14.24
CA VAL A 128 9.49 9.65 -12.95
C VAL A 128 9.55 8.14 -13.13
N LYS A 129 10.71 7.58 -12.82
CA LYS A 129 10.95 6.14 -12.77
C LYS A 129 11.11 5.72 -11.32
N GLY A 130 10.33 4.73 -10.90
CA GLY A 130 10.44 4.10 -9.59
C GLY A 130 11.39 2.91 -9.58
N ASN A 131 11.49 2.30 -8.41
CA ASN A 131 12.23 1.07 -8.19
C ASN A 131 11.61 0.31 -7.00
N THR A 132 12.22 -0.82 -6.65
CA THR A 132 11.93 -1.55 -5.42
C THR A 132 12.84 -1.06 -4.31
N GLN A 133 12.28 -0.83 -3.12
CA GLN A 133 13.02 -0.46 -1.92
C GLN A 133 14.12 -1.48 -1.63
N GLN A 134 15.33 -0.98 -1.44
CA GLN A 134 16.49 -1.80 -1.09
C GLN A 134 16.72 -1.81 0.42
N ASN A 135 17.22 -2.92 0.95
CA ASN A 135 17.61 -3.05 2.37
C ASN A 135 16.49 -2.79 3.40
N VAL A 136 15.24 -3.03 3.01
CA VAL A 136 14.09 -2.94 3.91
C VAL A 136 13.75 -4.27 4.57
N LYS A 137 13.10 -4.20 5.75
CA LYS A 137 12.66 -5.40 6.46
C LYS A 137 11.66 -6.19 5.62
N PRO A 138 11.76 -7.53 5.58
CA PRO A 138 10.75 -8.37 4.97
C PRO A 138 9.37 -8.23 5.61
N VAL A 139 8.36 -8.72 4.90
CA VAL A 139 7.02 -8.96 5.45
C VAL A 139 6.85 -10.47 5.71
N ASP A 140 6.27 -10.82 6.85
CA ASP A 140 5.91 -12.20 7.17
C ASP A 140 4.41 -12.40 6.97
N ILE A 141 4.06 -13.40 6.17
CA ILE A 141 2.68 -13.69 5.78
C ILE A 141 2.37 -15.14 6.13
N VAL A 142 1.29 -15.39 6.84
CA VAL A 142 0.76 -16.74 7.01
C VAL A 142 -0.59 -16.84 6.33
N LEU A 143 -0.66 -17.71 5.32
CA LEU A 143 -1.90 -18.12 4.70
C LEU A 143 -2.60 -19.10 5.65
N VAL A 144 -3.82 -18.78 6.07
CA VAL A 144 -4.63 -19.63 6.95
C VAL A 144 -5.80 -20.14 6.12
N VAL A 145 -5.73 -21.40 5.71
CA VAL A 145 -6.61 -21.97 4.70
C VAL A 145 -7.56 -22.97 5.33
N ASP A 146 -8.84 -22.71 5.17
CA ASP A 146 -9.91 -23.66 5.45
C ASP A 146 -9.82 -24.84 4.46
N MET A 147 -9.55 -26.02 5.00
CA MET A 147 -9.46 -27.28 4.27
C MET A 147 -10.62 -28.23 4.62
N SER A 148 -11.76 -27.68 5.06
CA SER A 148 -12.98 -28.43 5.32
C SER A 148 -13.59 -29.03 4.04
N GLY A 149 -14.51 -29.99 4.20
CA GLY A 149 -15.13 -30.67 3.07
C GLY A 149 -15.99 -29.77 2.18
N SER A 150 -16.57 -28.69 2.72
CA SER A 150 -17.41 -27.74 1.98
C SER A 150 -16.63 -26.91 0.95
N MET A 151 -15.31 -26.80 1.13
CA MET A 151 -14.40 -26.21 0.16
C MET A 151 -14.19 -27.07 -1.10
N GLU A 152 -14.43 -28.39 -1.01
CA GLU A 152 -14.29 -29.32 -2.13
C GLU A 152 -15.66 -29.70 -2.73
N PHE A 153 -16.67 -29.92 -1.89
CA PHE A 153 -18.04 -30.28 -2.31
C PHE A 153 -19.05 -29.30 -1.71
N ASN A 154 -19.71 -28.53 -2.56
CA ASN A 154 -20.68 -27.52 -2.14
C ASN A 154 -21.90 -27.48 -3.07
N ARG A 155 -22.97 -26.83 -2.59
CA ARG A 155 -24.24 -26.66 -3.31
C ARG A 155 -24.11 -25.95 -4.66
N TYR A 156 -23.05 -25.19 -4.86
CA TYR A 156 -22.80 -24.42 -6.09
C TYR A 156 -21.93 -25.19 -7.10
N ASN A 157 -21.52 -26.42 -6.78
CA ASN A 157 -20.59 -27.22 -7.58
C ASN A 157 -19.34 -26.43 -8.01
N THR A 158 -18.92 -25.47 -7.17
CA THR A 158 -17.77 -24.59 -7.45
C THR A 158 -16.53 -25.20 -6.84
N ASN A 159 -15.43 -25.23 -7.60
CA ASN A 159 -14.15 -25.77 -7.13
C ASN A 159 -13.40 -24.74 -6.26
N ARG A 160 -13.91 -24.45 -5.05
CA ARG A 160 -13.31 -23.46 -4.12
C ARG A 160 -11.89 -23.86 -3.74
N ALA A 161 -11.67 -25.13 -3.39
CA ALA A 161 -10.35 -25.67 -3.09
C ALA A 161 -9.38 -25.51 -4.27
N GLY A 162 -9.83 -25.79 -5.50
CA GLY A 162 -9.05 -25.55 -6.72
C GLY A 162 -8.68 -24.08 -6.90
N ALA A 163 -9.63 -23.16 -6.71
CA ALA A 163 -9.38 -21.73 -6.80
C ALA A 163 -8.36 -21.25 -5.76
N VAL A 164 -8.44 -21.76 -4.52
CA VAL A 164 -7.43 -21.49 -3.48
C VAL A 164 -6.05 -22.04 -3.89
N ARG A 165 -5.97 -23.28 -4.38
CA ARG A 165 -4.69 -23.88 -4.84
C ARG A 165 -4.07 -23.04 -5.96
N THR A 166 -4.85 -22.65 -6.97
CA THR A 166 -4.39 -21.82 -8.09
C THR A 166 -4.00 -20.42 -7.61
N GLY A 167 -4.86 -19.77 -6.83
CA GLY A 167 -4.63 -18.43 -6.30
C GLY A 167 -3.38 -18.35 -5.42
N VAL A 168 -3.14 -19.33 -4.54
CA VAL A 168 -1.92 -19.38 -3.69
C VAL A 168 -0.67 -19.58 -4.54
N LYS A 169 -0.72 -20.45 -5.56
CA LYS A 169 0.39 -20.64 -6.50
C LYS A 169 0.71 -19.34 -7.25
N ASN A 170 -0.32 -18.64 -7.72
CA ASN A 170 -0.18 -17.38 -8.45
C ASN A 170 0.32 -16.26 -7.53
N PHE A 171 -0.17 -16.18 -6.29
CA PHE A 171 0.32 -15.25 -5.27
C PHE A 171 1.83 -15.34 -5.07
N LEU A 172 2.35 -16.56 -4.84
CA LEU A 172 3.79 -16.82 -4.67
C LEU A 172 4.57 -16.46 -5.94
N THR A 173 4.05 -16.83 -7.10
CA THR A 173 4.67 -16.58 -8.41
C THR A 173 4.74 -15.08 -8.73
N SER A 174 3.68 -14.33 -8.44
CA SER A 174 3.63 -12.87 -8.65
C SER A 174 4.66 -12.13 -7.79
N ILE A 175 4.80 -12.52 -6.52
CA ILE A 175 5.83 -11.95 -5.63
C ILE A 175 7.24 -12.24 -6.16
N GLN A 176 7.48 -13.46 -6.65
CA GLN A 176 8.76 -13.83 -7.24
C GLN A 176 9.06 -13.04 -8.52
N ASN A 177 8.08 -12.95 -9.43
CA ASN A 177 8.23 -12.23 -10.71
C ASN A 177 8.44 -10.73 -10.52
N ALA A 178 7.93 -10.15 -9.44
CA ALA A 178 8.20 -8.78 -9.04
C ALA A 178 9.61 -8.57 -8.41
N GLY A 179 10.46 -9.60 -8.36
CA GLY A 179 11.79 -9.52 -7.75
C GLY A 179 11.78 -9.49 -6.21
N LEU A 180 10.62 -9.69 -5.58
CA LEU A 180 10.42 -9.55 -4.13
C LEU A 180 10.51 -10.87 -3.36
N GLY A 181 10.92 -11.95 -4.02
CA GLY A 181 10.99 -13.29 -3.43
C GLY A 181 11.81 -13.39 -2.14
N ASN A 182 12.80 -12.50 -1.95
CA ASN A 182 13.62 -12.43 -0.73
C ASN A 182 13.04 -11.54 0.38
N TYR A 183 12.09 -10.67 0.04
CA TYR A 183 11.48 -9.68 0.93
C TYR A 183 10.11 -10.11 1.47
N VAL A 184 9.60 -11.26 1.05
CA VAL A 184 8.36 -11.82 1.58
C VAL A 184 8.62 -13.23 2.08
N ASN A 185 8.38 -13.46 3.37
CA ASN A 185 8.36 -14.77 3.97
C ASN A 185 6.90 -15.26 4.01
N VAL A 186 6.61 -16.43 3.45
CA VAL A 186 5.27 -17.01 3.42
C VAL A 186 5.26 -18.34 4.14
N GLY A 187 4.30 -18.51 5.04
CA GLY A 187 3.98 -19.75 5.74
C GLY A 187 2.54 -20.15 5.47
N LEU A 188 2.20 -21.37 5.87
CA LEU A 188 0.85 -21.92 5.69
C LEU A 188 0.38 -22.57 6.99
N ILE A 189 -0.88 -22.32 7.34
CA ILE A 189 -1.68 -23.15 8.23
C ILE A 189 -2.90 -23.63 7.46
N GLY A 190 -2.98 -24.92 7.20
CA GLY A 190 -4.19 -25.55 6.68
C GLY A 190 -4.97 -26.17 7.84
N PHE A 191 -6.26 -25.87 8.00
CA PHE A 191 -7.05 -26.39 9.11
C PHE A 191 -8.31 -27.12 8.64
N SER A 192 -8.76 -28.08 9.45
CA SER A 192 -10.00 -28.83 9.26
C SER A 192 -10.55 -29.19 10.65
N SER A 193 -10.90 -30.43 10.92
CA SER A 193 -11.22 -30.98 12.23
C SER A 193 -10.28 -32.14 12.61
N PRO A 194 -10.04 -32.38 13.92
CA PRO A 194 -9.29 -33.54 14.39
C PRO A 194 -9.76 -34.85 13.77
N GLY A 195 -8.81 -35.72 13.39
CA GLY A 195 -9.05 -36.98 12.69
C GLY A 195 -9.07 -36.86 11.15
N TYR A 196 -8.96 -35.66 10.59
CA TYR A 196 -8.90 -35.40 9.15
C TYR A 196 -7.54 -34.78 8.76
N ILE A 197 -7.54 -33.57 8.18
CA ILE A 197 -6.30 -32.84 7.86
C ILE A 197 -5.56 -32.51 9.16
N GLY A 198 -4.28 -32.89 9.24
CA GLY A 198 -3.46 -32.68 10.42
C GLY A 198 -3.63 -33.74 11.52
N GLY A 199 -4.37 -34.82 11.27
CA GLY A 199 -4.61 -35.87 12.26
C GLY A 199 -5.30 -35.34 13.51
N GLU A 200 -4.86 -35.76 14.69
CA GLU A 200 -5.43 -35.32 15.99
C GLU A 200 -5.35 -33.81 16.24
N SER A 201 -4.38 -33.13 15.61
CA SER A 201 -4.21 -31.68 15.78
C SER A 201 -5.30 -30.88 15.05
N GLY A 202 -5.87 -31.41 13.97
CA GLY A 202 -6.83 -30.71 13.12
C GLY A 202 -6.22 -29.58 12.27
N TYR A 203 -4.89 -29.48 12.19
CA TYR A 203 -4.18 -28.54 11.32
C TYR A 203 -2.85 -29.09 10.83
N ILE A 204 -2.39 -28.60 9.68
CA ILE A 204 -1.04 -28.78 9.13
C ILE A 204 -0.33 -27.43 9.05
N SER A 205 1.00 -27.46 9.02
CA SER A 205 1.80 -26.23 8.94
C SER A 205 2.98 -26.35 7.98
N VAL A 206 3.23 -25.30 7.21
CA VAL A 206 4.52 -25.05 6.54
C VAL A 206 5.11 -23.80 7.16
N LYS A 207 6.33 -23.90 7.69
CA LYS A 207 7.01 -22.78 8.36
C LYS A 207 7.24 -21.61 7.39
N LEU A 208 7.36 -20.41 7.95
CA LEU A 208 7.75 -19.21 7.19
C LEU A 208 9.06 -19.46 6.41
N GLY A 209 9.02 -19.15 5.12
CA GLY A 209 10.17 -19.23 4.22
C GLY A 209 10.03 -18.29 3.04
N LYS A 210 11.13 -18.03 2.33
CA LYS A 210 11.16 -17.04 1.24
C LYS A 210 10.22 -17.42 0.09
N ALA A 211 9.37 -16.48 -0.34
CA ALA A 211 8.43 -16.70 -1.44
C ALA A 211 9.13 -17.04 -2.76
N GLY A 212 10.34 -16.53 -2.98
CA GLY A 212 11.15 -16.84 -4.16
C GLY A 212 11.88 -18.19 -4.12
N ASN A 213 11.82 -18.92 -3.00
CA ASN A 213 12.47 -20.22 -2.87
C ASN A 213 11.58 -21.33 -3.46
N ALA A 214 12.08 -22.06 -4.46
CA ALA A 214 11.33 -23.10 -5.15
C ALA A 214 10.87 -24.24 -4.21
N SER A 215 11.70 -24.65 -3.24
CA SER A 215 11.33 -25.67 -2.25
C SER A 215 10.24 -25.18 -1.30
N GLN A 216 10.25 -23.90 -0.94
CA GLN A 216 9.16 -23.29 -0.15
C GLN A 216 7.84 -23.29 -0.93
N GLN A 217 7.86 -22.89 -2.20
CA GLN A 217 6.67 -22.94 -3.05
C GLN A 217 6.15 -24.37 -3.21
N GLN A 218 7.04 -25.35 -3.40
CA GLN A 218 6.66 -26.77 -3.47
C GLN A 218 6.06 -27.26 -2.15
N ALA A 219 6.61 -26.86 -1.00
CA ALA A 219 6.08 -27.24 0.31
C ALA A 219 4.67 -26.69 0.55
N ILE A 220 4.44 -25.40 0.27
CA ILE A 220 3.12 -24.76 0.42
C ILE A 220 2.10 -25.38 -0.53
N ASN A 221 2.42 -25.44 -1.84
CA ASN A 221 1.49 -26.00 -2.82
C ASN A 221 1.26 -27.50 -2.62
N GLY A 222 2.29 -28.24 -2.18
CA GLY A 222 2.19 -29.65 -1.83
C GLY A 222 1.28 -29.89 -0.63
N ALA A 223 1.36 -29.06 0.41
CA ALA A 223 0.49 -29.13 1.58
C ALA A 223 -1.00 -28.86 1.25
N LEU A 224 -1.27 -28.05 0.22
CA LEU A 224 -2.63 -27.77 -0.27
C LEU A 224 -3.12 -28.76 -1.34
N SER A 225 -2.26 -29.67 -1.83
CA SER A 225 -2.63 -30.62 -2.88
C SER A 225 -3.63 -31.71 -2.49
N PRO A 226 -3.71 -32.20 -1.22
CA PRO A 226 -4.71 -33.19 -0.85
C PRO A 226 -6.14 -32.66 -1.03
N ARG A 227 -7.09 -33.59 -1.15
CA ARG A 227 -8.52 -33.28 -1.13
C ARG A 227 -8.90 -32.63 0.21
N PHE A 228 -9.61 -31.51 0.16
CA PHE A 228 -10.10 -30.83 1.36
C PHE A 228 -11.28 -31.62 1.93
N GLN A 229 -11.27 -31.86 3.25
CA GLN A 229 -12.18 -32.76 3.94
C GLN A 229 -12.20 -32.50 5.45
N GLY A 230 -13.31 -32.84 6.12
CA GLY A 230 -13.53 -32.64 7.56
C GLY A 230 -14.33 -31.38 7.88
N GLY A 231 -14.41 -31.02 9.16
CA GLY A 231 -15.12 -29.84 9.65
C GLY A 231 -14.26 -28.57 9.66
N THR A 232 -14.78 -27.50 10.28
CA THR A 232 -14.20 -26.15 10.18
C THR A 232 -13.76 -25.64 11.54
N TYR A 233 -12.52 -25.90 11.94
CA TYR A 233 -11.94 -25.43 13.21
C TYR A 233 -11.20 -24.10 13.05
N THR A 234 -11.87 -23.04 12.61
CA THR A 234 -11.24 -21.74 12.30
C THR A 234 -10.38 -21.18 13.44
N GLN A 235 -10.79 -21.42 14.69
CA GLN A 235 -10.02 -21.03 15.86
C GLN A 235 -8.59 -21.62 15.86
N ILE A 236 -8.39 -22.89 15.50
CA ILE A 236 -7.02 -23.46 15.49
C ILE A 236 -6.18 -22.84 14.39
N GLY A 237 -6.80 -22.53 13.24
CA GLY A 237 -6.14 -21.82 12.13
C GLY A 237 -5.59 -20.47 12.58
N LEU A 238 -6.43 -19.64 13.19
CA LEU A 238 -6.06 -18.32 13.71
C LEU A 238 -4.97 -18.42 14.78
N ARG A 239 -5.13 -19.32 15.76
CA ARG A 239 -4.15 -19.51 16.84
C ARG A 239 -2.77 -19.89 16.31
N GLN A 240 -2.73 -20.89 15.42
CA GLN A 240 -1.46 -21.41 14.90
C GLN A 240 -0.82 -20.45 13.89
N GLY A 241 -1.63 -19.71 13.12
CA GLY A 241 -1.13 -18.67 12.25
C GLY A 241 -0.47 -17.55 13.05
N SER A 242 -1.12 -17.10 14.12
CA SER A 242 -0.58 -16.08 15.02
C SER A 242 0.69 -16.58 15.72
N ALA A 243 0.68 -17.81 16.23
CA ALA A 243 1.87 -18.42 16.84
C ALA A 243 3.04 -18.49 15.86
N MET A 244 2.81 -18.81 14.58
CA MET A 244 3.86 -18.84 13.55
C MET A 244 4.42 -17.43 13.28
N LEU A 245 3.57 -16.41 13.16
CA LEU A 245 4.00 -15.03 12.96
C LEU A 245 4.82 -14.50 14.15
N ASN A 246 4.37 -14.83 15.37
CA ASN A 246 4.95 -14.34 16.62
C ASN A 246 6.17 -15.15 17.09
N ALA A 247 6.44 -16.32 16.49
CA ALA A 247 7.67 -17.06 16.72
C ALA A 247 8.91 -16.32 16.19
N ASP A 248 8.72 -15.43 15.21
CA ASP A 248 9.78 -14.56 14.71
C ASP A 248 9.73 -13.17 15.39
N THR A 249 10.82 -12.79 16.04
CA THR A 249 10.96 -11.54 16.81
C THR A 249 11.69 -10.44 16.04
N SER A 250 11.85 -10.58 14.71
CA SER A 250 12.61 -9.65 13.85
C SER A 250 12.00 -8.23 13.75
N GLY A 251 10.76 -8.05 14.21
CA GLY A 251 9.99 -6.81 14.03
C GLY A 251 9.59 -6.55 12.58
N ASN A 252 9.55 -7.58 11.73
CA ASN A 252 8.89 -7.55 10.42
C ASN A 252 7.39 -7.26 10.57
N LYS A 253 6.77 -6.69 9.53
CA LYS A 253 5.30 -6.60 9.45
C LYS A 253 4.73 -8.03 9.47
N LYS A 254 3.71 -8.27 10.30
CA LYS A 254 3.07 -9.58 10.51
C LYS A 254 1.67 -9.57 9.93
N MET A 255 1.44 -10.38 8.91
CA MET A 255 0.16 -10.46 8.19
C MET A 255 -0.38 -11.89 8.17
N MET A 256 -1.68 -12.03 8.39
CA MET A 256 -2.43 -13.28 8.28
C MET A 256 -3.52 -13.11 7.24
N ILE A 257 -3.66 -14.06 6.33
CA ILE A 257 -4.72 -14.06 5.31
C ILE A 257 -5.56 -15.32 5.51
N LEU A 258 -6.78 -15.16 6.05
CA LEU A 258 -7.74 -16.25 6.26
C LEU A 258 -8.59 -16.47 5.00
N LEU A 259 -8.61 -17.70 4.48
CA LEU A 259 -9.48 -18.10 3.36
C LEU A 259 -10.47 -19.17 3.87
N THR A 260 -11.77 -18.87 3.90
CA THR A 260 -12.79 -19.77 4.46
C THR A 260 -14.15 -19.57 3.79
N ASP A 261 -15.00 -20.60 3.81
CA ASP A 261 -16.41 -20.48 3.39
C ASP A 261 -17.37 -20.21 4.56
N GLY A 262 -16.83 -19.95 5.76
CA GLY A 262 -17.36 -18.92 6.68
C GLY A 262 -18.05 -19.39 7.96
N VAL A 263 -18.30 -20.70 8.15
CA VAL A 263 -18.98 -21.19 9.36
C VAL A 263 -18.05 -22.08 10.18
N PRO A 264 -17.54 -21.63 11.34
CA PRO A 264 -16.76 -22.50 12.23
C PRO A 264 -17.67 -23.57 12.86
N THR A 265 -17.38 -24.84 12.63
CA THR A 265 -18.14 -25.97 13.21
C THR A 265 -17.38 -26.72 14.31
N PHE A 266 -16.20 -26.24 14.67
CA PHE A 266 -15.40 -26.69 15.80
C PHE A 266 -14.82 -25.47 16.52
N SER A 267 -14.85 -25.48 17.85
CA SER A 267 -14.11 -24.52 18.68
C SER A 267 -13.61 -25.16 19.97
N ASN A 268 -12.64 -24.55 20.63
CA ASN A 268 -12.38 -24.84 22.04
C ASN A 268 -13.53 -24.33 22.90
N LYS A 269 -13.77 -25.02 24.01
CA LYS A 269 -14.69 -24.57 25.05
C LYS A 269 -14.26 -23.22 25.61
N VAL A 270 -15.16 -22.24 25.61
CA VAL A 270 -14.94 -20.92 26.22
C VAL A 270 -15.02 -21.05 27.74
N ILE A 271 -13.98 -20.59 28.44
CA ILE A 271 -13.93 -20.54 29.92
C ILE A 271 -14.30 -19.15 30.41
N ASN A 272 -13.79 -18.11 29.75
CA ASN A 272 -14.09 -16.72 30.07
C ASN A 272 -14.36 -15.96 28.77
N SER A 273 -15.20 -14.94 28.88
CA SER A 273 -15.55 -14.05 27.78
C SER A 273 -15.82 -12.63 28.26
N GLU A 274 -15.86 -11.70 27.31
CA GLU A 274 -16.16 -10.29 27.50
C GLU A 274 -17.06 -9.75 26.38
N TRP A 275 -17.93 -8.79 26.70
CA TRP A 275 -18.74 -8.08 25.70
C TRP A 275 -18.00 -6.84 25.22
N ILE A 276 -17.81 -6.72 23.92
CA ILE A 276 -17.21 -5.55 23.27
C ILE A 276 -18.17 -5.09 22.19
N ASN A 277 -18.65 -3.85 22.29
CA ASN A 277 -19.56 -3.23 21.32
C ASN A 277 -20.77 -4.13 20.97
N GLY A 278 -21.33 -4.83 21.97
CA GLY A 278 -22.48 -5.71 21.79
C GLY A 278 -22.19 -7.05 21.12
N THR A 279 -20.92 -7.45 20.97
CA THR A 279 -20.51 -8.79 20.52
C THR A 279 -19.70 -9.49 21.61
N LEU A 280 -19.90 -10.80 21.78
CA LEU A 280 -19.22 -11.60 22.81
C LEU A 280 -17.91 -12.20 22.27
N TYR A 281 -16.81 -11.98 22.98
CA TYR A 281 -15.48 -12.50 22.64
C TYR A 281 -14.97 -13.42 23.75
N GLY A 282 -14.57 -14.64 23.40
CA GLY A 282 -13.90 -15.55 24.32
C GLY A 282 -12.48 -15.09 24.63
N THR A 283 -12.13 -14.97 25.90
CA THR A 283 -10.81 -14.50 26.35
C THR A 283 -9.97 -15.63 26.94
N ASN A 284 -10.58 -16.75 27.33
CA ASN A 284 -9.89 -17.94 27.84
C ASN A 284 -10.54 -19.22 27.33
N PHE A 285 -9.74 -20.24 27.01
CA PHE A 285 -10.18 -21.45 26.31
C PHE A 285 -9.68 -22.71 26.99
N GLY A 286 -10.55 -23.70 27.12
CA GLY A 286 -10.22 -25.03 27.64
C GLY A 286 -9.74 -26.00 26.57
N SER A 287 -9.23 -27.15 27.00
CA SER A 287 -8.80 -28.23 26.10
C SER A 287 -9.96 -29.03 25.50
N ARG A 288 -11.13 -29.06 26.16
CA ARG A 288 -12.36 -29.62 25.59
C ARG A 288 -12.81 -28.78 24.38
N ARG A 289 -13.46 -29.43 23.42
CA ARG A 289 -13.98 -28.78 22.22
C ARG A 289 -15.50 -28.83 22.18
N ASP A 290 -16.06 -27.79 21.59
CA ASP A 290 -17.43 -27.72 21.15
C ASP A 290 -17.45 -28.17 19.67
N GLU A 291 -18.19 -29.24 19.39
CA GLU A 291 -18.14 -29.95 18.10
C GLU A 291 -19.57 -30.11 17.53
N PRO A 292 -20.25 -29.00 17.17
CA PRO A 292 -21.59 -29.03 16.58
C PRO A 292 -21.70 -29.69 15.20
N SER A 293 -20.58 -30.17 14.64
CA SER A 293 -20.46 -30.90 13.38
C SER A 293 -20.63 -30.03 12.14
N ASP A 294 -21.85 -29.62 11.81
CA ASP A 294 -22.23 -29.08 10.49
C ASP A 294 -23.02 -27.76 10.57
N THR A 295 -22.93 -27.10 11.72
CA THR A 295 -23.47 -25.78 12.04
C THR A 295 -22.60 -25.12 13.11
N ALA A 296 -22.65 -23.81 13.27
CA ALA A 296 -22.02 -23.13 14.40
C ALA A 296 -22.81 -23.35 15.71
N GLN A 297 -24.13 -23.63 15.62
CA GLN A 297 -25.00 -23.75 16.79
C GLN A 297 -24.65 -24.94 17.67
N LEU A 298 -24.37 -24.69 18.95
CA LEU A 298 -24.10 -25.75 19.91
C LEU A 298 -25.36 -26.55 20.23
N ARG A 299 -25.23 -27.87 20.17
CA ARG A 299 -26.29 -28.79 20.64
C ARG A 299 -26.55 -28.64 22.14
N TRP A 300 -25.51 -28.32 22.91
CA TRP A 300 -25.58 -28.13 24.37
C TRP A 300 -24.93 -26.79 24.74
N PRO A 301 -25.69 -25.68 24.66
CA PRO A 301 -25.24 -24.38 25.15
C PRO A 301 -24.88 -24.44 26.64
N TYR A 302 -23.97 -23.57 27.07
CA TYR A 302 -23.52 -23.50 28.46
C TYR A 302 -23.25 -22.07 28.88
N THR A 303 -23.22 -21.81 30.19
CA THR A 303 -22.73 -20.54 30.75
C THR A 303 -21.25 -20.69 31.09
N ASP A 304 -20.43 -19.74 30.66
CA ASP A 304 -19.01 -19.71 30.98
C ASP A 304 -18.74 -19.17 32.41
N SER A 305 -17.48 -19.10 32.82
CA SER A 305 -17.10 -18.59 34.15
C SER A 305 -17.24 -17.06 34.28
N SER A 306 -17.46 -16.34 33.18
CA SER A 306 -17.81 -14.91 33.18
C SER A 306 -19.32 -14.69 33.34
N GLY A 307 -20.13 -15.75 33.37
CA GLY A 307 -21.59 -15.66 33.47
C GLY A 307 -22.31 -15.45 32.15
N ASN A 308 -21.61 -15.55 31.00
CA ASN A 308 -22.19 -15.36 29.68
C ASN A 308 -22.61 -16.69 29.06
N THR A 309 -23.73 -16.71 28.34
CA THR A 309 -24.20 -17.89 27.62
C THR A 309 -23.45 -18.06 26.30
N ILE A 310 -22.88 -19.24 26.10
CA ILE A 310 -22.21 -19.69 24.88
C ILE A 310 -23.15 -20.68 24.18
N TYR A 311 -23.65 -20.30 23.02
CA TYR A 311 -24.63 -21.08 22.26
C TYR A 311 -24.17 -21.39 20.83
N ASP A 312 -23.03 -20.85 20.39
CA ASP A 312 -22.37 -21.18 19.14
C ASP A 312 -20.83 -21.06 19.26
N THR A 313 -20.14 -21.36 18.16
CA THR A 313 -18.66 -21.34 18.06
C THR A 313 -18.08 -19.92 17.85
N TRP A 314 -18.91 -18.90 17.60
CA TRP A 314 -18.43 -17.56 17.25
C TRP A 314 -17.63 -16.86 18.36
N PRO A 315 -18.04 -16.89 19.65
CA PRO A 315 -17.24 -16.27 20.72
C PRO A 315 -15.81 -16.79 20.76
N ALA A 316 -15.60 -18.07 20.50
CA ALA A 316 -14.26 -18.66 20.48
C ALA A 316 -13.44 -18.22 19.28
N THR A 317 -14.01 -18.23 18.07
CA THR A 317 -13.32 -17.80 16.85
C THR A 317 -13.00 -16.31 16.89
N LEU A 318 -13.95 -15.45 17.26
CA LEU A 318 -13.75 -14.00 17.38
C LEU A 318 -12.76 -13.67 18.49
N GLY A 319 -12.84 -14.37 19.62
CA GLY A 319 -11.90 -14.23 20.72
C GLY A 319 -10.45 -14.56 20.35
N GLU A 320 -10.24 -15.61 19.56
CA GLU A 320 -8.92 -15.96 19.05
C GLU A 320 -8.39 -14.96 18.02
N ALA A 321 -9.26 -14.48 17.13
CA ALA A 321 -8.91 -13.41 16.20
C ALA A 321 -8.50 -12.13 16.95
N LYS A 322 -9.22 -11.77 18.01
CA LYS A 322 -8.86 -10.65 18.89
C LYS A 322 -7.47 -10.83 19.49
N LYS A 323 -7.15 -12.02 20.04
CA LYS A 323 -5.82 -12.31 20.58
C LYS A 323 -4.72 -12.16 19.54
N ALA A 324 -4.94 -12.64 18.32
CA ALA A 324 -3.99 -12.47 17.21
C ALA A 324 -3.77 -10.98 16.89
N LYS A 325 -4.84 -10.20 16.79
CA LYS A 325 -4.77 -8.75 16.55
C LYS A 325 -4.08 -7.98 17.67
N ASP A 326 -4.42 -8.27 18.92
CA ASP A 326 -3.81 -7.65 20.11
C ASP A 326 -2.30 -7.96 20.18
N SER A 327 -1.84 -9.07 19.58
CA SER A 327 -0.42 -9.40 19.46
C SER A 327 0.32 -8.63 18.35
N GLY A 328 -0.38 -7.79 17.59
CA GLY A 328 0.17 -6.98 16.50
C GLY A 328 0.07 -7.63 15.12
N ASN A 329 -0.75 -8.67 14.94
CA ASN A 329 -0.99 -9.28 13.63
C ASN A 329 -2.05 -8.49 12.84
N GLU A 330 -1.78 -8.21 11.57
CA GLU A 330 -2.75 -7.69 10.60
C GLU A 330 -3.49 -8.87 9.97
N VAL A 331 -4.80 -8.95 10.18
CA VAL A 331 -5.65 -10.08 9.79
C VAL A 331 -6.56 -9.63 8.65
N HIS A 332 -6.34 -10.23 7.50
CA HIS A 332 -7.19 -10.16 6.31
C HIS A 332 -8.04 -11.43 6.21
N ALA A 333 -9.23 -11.33 5.62
CA ALA A 333 -10.08 -12.50 5.43
C ALA A 333 -10.86 -12.44 4.11
N LEU A 334 -11.06 -13.61 3.50
CA LEU A 334 -11.93 -13.82 2.35
C LEU A 334 -13.04 -14.79 2.71
N GLY A 335 -14.30 -14.34 2.60
CA GLY A 335 -15.49 -15.18 2.68
C GLY A 335 -15.85 -15.76 1.31
N ILE A 336 -15.66 -17.07 1.13
CA ILE A 336 -15.82 -17.74 -0.16
C ILE A 336 -17.23 -18.30 -0.29
N GLN A 337 -18.07 -17.64 -1.09
CA GLN A 337 -19.45 -18.04 -1.37
C GLN A 337 -20.23 -18.39 -0.09
N LEU A 338 -20.25 -17.43 0.85
CA LEU A 338 -20.95 -17.56 2.13
C LEU A 338 -22.39 -18.05 1.92
N ALA A 339 -22.78 -18.99 2.76
CA ALA A 339 -24.11 -19.58 2.78
C ALA A 339 -24.75 -19.39 4.15
N ASP A 340 -26.07 -19.42 4.22
CA ASP A 340 -26.76 -19.52 5.50
C ASP A 340 -26.28 -20.78 6.24
N ASP A 341 -25.99 -20.61 7.53
CA ASP A 341 -25.78 -21.71 8.45
C ASP A 341 -27.14 -22.32 8.79
N ARG A 342 -27.61 -23.19 7.90
CA ARG A 342 -28.90 -23.88 7.99
C ARG A 342 -30.04 -22.87 8.23
N GLN A 343 -30.80 -23.07 9.30
CA GLN A 343 -31.84 -22.15 9.77
C GLN A 343 -31.39 -21.33 10.98
N TYR A 344 -30.11 -21.44 11.38
CA TYR A 344 -29.57 -20.83 12.59
C TYR A 344 -29.12 -19.39 12.35
N MET A 345 -28.28 -19.16 11.35
CA MET A 345 -27.69 -17.85 11.07
C MET A 345 -27.66 -17.56 9.56
N THR A 346 -28.11 -16.38 9.16
CA THR A 346 -28.09 -15.97 7.75
C THR A 346 -26.69 -15.61 7.30
N LYS A 347 -26.41 -15.71 5.99
CA LYS A 347 -25.13 -15.32 5.39
C LYS A 347 -24.75 -13.88 5.72
N GLU A 348 -25.71 -12.97 5.88
CA GLU A 348 -25.45 -11.57 6.23
C GLU A 348 -24.91 -11.44 7.65
N LYS A 349 -25.42 -12.22 8.61
CA LYS A 349 -24.90 -12.26 9.98
C LYS A 349 -23.54 -12.95 10.05
N ILE A 350 -23.34 -14.00 9.26
CA ILE A 350 -22.03 -14.65 9.12
C ILE A 350 -21.01 -13.64 8.60
N ARG A 351 -21.36 -12.88 7.55
CA ARG A 351 -20.53 -11.80 7.02
C ARG A 351 -20.19 -10.75 8.08
N GLN A 352 -21.16 -10.32 8.89
CA GLN A 352 -20.91 -9.39 10.00
C GLN A 352 -19.89 -9.96 11.00
N ASN A 353 -20.01 -11.24 11.36
CA ASN A 353 -19.02 -11.88 12.23
C ASN A 353 -17.64 -12.00 11.55
N MET A 354 -17.58 -12.33 10.26
CA MET A 354 -16.33 -12.38 9.51
C MET A 354 -15.61 -11.02 9.48
N GLN A 355 -16.35 -9.91 9.33
CA GLN A 355 -15.81 -8.56 9.41
C GLN A 355 -15.23 -8.21 10.80
N LEU A 356 -15.62 -8.92 11.86
CA LEU A 356 -15.06 -8.76 13.21
C LEU A 356 -13.80 -9.60 13.45
N ILE A 357 -13.50 -10.57 12.58
CA ILE A 357 -12.25 -11.33 12.61
C ILE A 357 -11.08 -10.40 12.23
N THR A 358 -11.25 -9.61 11.16
CA THR A 358 -10.22 -8.73 10.61
C THR A 358 -9.96 -7.49 11.50
N ASN A 359 -8.85 -6.78 11.28
CA ASN A 359 -8.52 -5.58 12.08
C ASN A 359 -9.55 -4.46 11.89
N SER A 360 -10.11 -4.39 10.68
CA SER A 360 -11.19 -3.49 10.30
C SER A 360 -12.02 -4.15 9.18
N PRO A 361 -13.29 -3.74 8.99
CA PRO A 361 -14.18 -4.38 8.03
C PRO A 361 -13.76 -4.29 6.56
N ASP A 362 -12.88 -3.36 6.21
CA ASP A 362 -12.28 -3.16 4.88
C ASP A 362 -11.22 -4.21 4.52
N LEU A 363 -10.67 -4.93 5.50
CA LEU A 363 -9.76 -6.05 5.27
C LEU A 363 -10.49 -7.39 5.05
N TYR A 364 -11.83 -7.36 5.06
CA TYR A 364 -12.69 -8.48 4.70
C TYR A 364 -13.29 -8.28 3.31
N GLU A 365 -13.19 -9.30 2.47
CA GLU A 365 -13.84 -9.33 1.15
C GLU A 365 -14.67 -10.61 0.97
N ASP A 366 -15.65 -10.58 0.07
CA ASP A 366 -16.39 -11.77 -0.37
C ASP A 366 -15.91 -12.20 -1.75
N ALA A 367 -15.88 -13.52 -1.98
CA ALA A 367 -15.68 -14.11 -3.29
C ALA A 367 -16.90 -14.95 -3.68
N ASP A 368 -17.69 -14.47 -4.64
CA ASP A 368 -18.89 -15.16 -5.13
C ASP A 368 -18.59 -16.27 -6.16
N SER A 369 -17.33 -16.40 -6.60
CA SER A 369 -16.88 -17.37 -7.60
C SER A 369 -15.44 -17.82 -7.39
N ALA A 370 -15.02 -18.88 -8.09
CA ALA A 370 -13.61 -19.31 -8.13
C ALA A 370 -12.69 -18.20 -8.64
N ASP A 371 -13.09 -17.50 -9.70
CA ASP A 371 -12.31 -16.39 -10.26
C ASP A 371 -12.14 -15.23 -9.26
N ALA A 372 -13.16 -14.96 -8.43
CA ALA A 372 -13.08 -13.94 -7.38
C ALA A 372 -12.07 -14.31 -6.28
N VAL A 373 -11.91 -15.61 -5.96
CA VAL A 373 -10.87 -16.08 -5.03
C VAL A 373 -9.48 -15.84 -5.59
N GLU A 374 -9.27 -16.18 -6.88
CA GLU A 374 -7.99 -15.94 -7.54
C GLU A 374 -7.70 -14.45 -7.67
N ALA A 375 -8.71 -13.63 -8.01
CA ALA A 375 -8.59 -12.18 -8.08
C ALA A 375 -8.20 -11.56 -6.74
N TYR A 376 -8.82 -11.99 -5.64
CA TYR A 376 -8.49 -11.54 -4.29
C TYR A 376 -7.01 -11.83 -3.96
N LEU A 377 -6.55 -13.07 -4.13
CA LEU A 377 -5.15 -13.42 -3.84
C LEU A 377 -4.16 -12.70 -4.76
N ASN A 378 -4.52 -12.49 -6.02
CA ASN A 378 -3.72 -11.68 -6.93
C ASN A 378 -3.64 -10.20 -6.49
N ASN A 379 -4.74 -9.64 -5.97
CA ASN A 379 -4.75 -8.27 -5.44
C ASN A 379 -3.95 -8.17 -4.13
N GLN A 380 -4.07 -9.14 -3.21
CA GLN A 380 -3.21 -9.21 -2.02
C GLN A 380 -1.72 -9.23 -2.41
N ALA A 381 -1.33 -10.02 -3.42
CA ALA A 381 0.04 -10.01 -3.93
C ALA A 381 0.45 -8.63 -4.45
N LYS A 382 -0.41 -7.96 -5.23
CA LYS A 382 -0.15 -6.61 -5.75
C LYS A 382 0.01 -5.58 -4.62
N ASP A 383 -0.81 -5.63 -3.59
CA ASP A 383 -0.73 -4.69 -2.46
C ASP A 383 0.56 -4.89 -1.66
N ILE A 384 0.98 -6.14 -1.46
CA ILE A 384 2.29 -6.46 -0.89
C ILE A 384 3.40 -5.90 -1.78
N ILE A 385 3.34 -6.12 -3.09
CA ILE A 385 4.35 -5.59 -4.03
C ILE A 385 4.42 -4.06 -3.96
N LYS A 386 3.27 -3.36 -3.97
CA LYS A 386 3.18 -1.89 -3.89
C LYS A 386 3.82 -1.33 -2.62
N ASN A 387 3.75 -2.04 -1.50
CA ASN A 387 4.40 -1.61 -0.24
C ASN A 387 5.93 -1.52 -0.35
N PHE A 388 6.53 -2.24 -1.29
CA PHE A 388 7.97 -2.19 -1.57
C PHE A 388 8.35 -1.22 -2.69
N ASN A 389 7.41 -0.48 -3.28
CA ASN A 389 7.74 0.55 -4.25
C ASN A 389 8.52 1.69 -3.58
N THR A 390 9.45 2.31 -4.30
CA THR A 390 10.13 3.52 -3.84
C THR A 390 9.22 4.74 -3.96
N VAL A 391 8.31 4.73 -4.93
CA VAL A 391 7.24 5.72 -5.11
C VAL A 391 5.88 5.04 -4.85
N THR A 392 5.23 5.44 -3.75
CA THR A 392 3.94 4.87 -3.30
C THR A 392 3.01 6.02 -2.93
N ASP A 393 1.89 6.13 -3.64
CA ASP A 393 0.98 7.27 -3.56
C ASP A 393 1.71 8.63 -3.70
N GLY A 394 2.72 8.67 -4.57
CA GLY A 394 3.56 9.85 -4.78
C GLY A 394 2.81 10.98 -5.48
N THR A 395 3.28 12.21 -5.25
CA THR A 395 2.67 13.43 -5.82
C THR A 395 3.70 14.33 -6.49
N ILE A 396 3.29 15.02 -7.56
CA ILE A 396 4.05 16.13 -8.15
C ILE A 396 3.25 17.42 -8.01
N THR A 397 3.91 18.48 -7.53
CA THR A 397 3.40 19.85 -7.60
C THR A 397 4.25 20.66 -8.56
N ASP A 398 3.63 21.21 -9.59
CA ASP A 398 4.31 21.92 -10.67
C ASP A 398 3.60 23.24 -11.03
N PRO A 399 3.85 24.32 -10.27
CA PRO A 399 3.28 25.64 -10.55
C PRO A 399 3.90 26.24 -11.82
N ILE A 400 3.08 26.90 -12.64
CA ILE A 400 3.57 27.56 -13.86
C ILE A 400 4.41 28.80 -13.54
N GLY A 401 5.40 29.07 -14.40
CA GLY A 401 6.28 30.21 -14.29
C GLY A 401 5.55 31.51 -14.62
N THR A 402 5.99 32.60 -13.99
CA THR A 402 5.30 33.90 -14.06
C THR A 402 5.17 34.46 -15.49
N GLN A 403 6.13 34.18 -16.37
CA GLN A 403 6.13 34.66 -17.77
C GLN A 403 5.46 33.69 -18.75
N PHE A 404 4.85 32.61 -18.25
CA PHE A 404 4.21 31.60 -19.08
C PHE A 404 2.72 31.46 -18.73
N GLN A 405 1.98 30.89 -19.67
CA GLN A 405 0.61 30.43 -19.48
C GLN A 405 0.45 29.04 -20.10
N TYR A 406 -0.45 28.21 -19.59
CA TYR A 406 -0.76 26.94 -20.22
C TYR A 406 -1.36 27.19 -21.60
N ALA A 407 -0.92 26.42 -22.60
CA ALA A 407 -1.50 26.51 -23.94
C ALA A 407 -2.94 25.95 -23.97
N ASN A 408 -3.20 24.98 -23.09
CA ASN A 408 -4.49 24.37 -22.81
C ASN A 408 -4.41 23.66 -21.45
N ASN A 409 -5.54 23.21 -20.90
CA ASN A 409 -5.59 22.53 -19.60
C ASN A 409 -5.42 21.00 -19.72
N GLN A 410 -4.80 20.49 -20.78
CA GLN A 410 -4.55 19.05 -20.95
C GLN A 410 -3.18 18.66 -20.38
N ALA A 411 -3.18 17.62 -19.55
CA ALA A 411 -1.98 16.93 -19.11
C ALA A 411 -2.14 15.43 -19.44
N THR A 412 -1.30 14.91 -20.32
CA THR A 412 -1.38 13.51 -20.78
C THR A 412 -0.41 12.65 -19.99
N VAL A 413 -0.88 11.51 -19.48
CA VAL A 413 -0.07 10.56 -18.70
C VAL A 413 0.12 9.27 -19.48
N THR A 414 1.36 8.80 -19.61
CA THR A 414 1.70 7.55 -20.31
C THR A 414 2.70 6.72 -19.51
N SER A 415 2.58 5.39 -19.61
CA SER A 415 3.60 4.45 -19.12
C SER A 415 4.70 4.30 -20.17
N VAL A 416 5.96 4.49 -19.80
CA VAL A 416 7.13 4.43 -20.70
C VAL A 416 8.25 3.52 -20.19
N GLY A 417 8.07 2.92 -19.01
CA GLY A 417 9.02 1.96 -18.43
C GLY A 417 9.05 0.61 -19.16
N LYS A 418 10.08 -0.20 -18.87
CA LYS A 418 10.16 -1.58 -19.38
C LYS A 418 9.05 -2.45 -18.80
N GLN A 419 8.64 -2.18 -17.56
CA GLN A 419 7.43 -2.73 -16.96
C GLN A 419 6.29 -1.74 -17.12
N THR A 420 5.17 -2.22 -17.65
CA THR A 420 3.99 -1.39 -17.89
C THR A 420 3.32 -1.02 -16.57
N VAL A 421 2.93 0.24 -16.44
CA VAL A 421 1.93 0.69 -15.46
C VAL A 421 0.55 0.59 -16.14
N PRO A 422 -0.34 -0.32 -15.68
CA PRO A 422 -1.67 -0.48 -16.27
C PRO A 422 -2.47 0.82 -16.24
N ALA A 423 -3.41 1.00 -17.17
CA ALA A 423 -4.22 2.22 -17.26
C ALA A 423 -4.97 2.56 -15.96
N SER A 424 -5.42 1.54 -15.20
CA SER A 424 -6.09 1.72 -13.90
C SER A 424 -5.15 2.15 -12.77
N GLU A 425 -3.84 2.09 -12.98
CA GLU A 425 -2.79 2.44 -12.01
C GLU A 425 -1.97 3.64 -12.46
N LEU A 426 -2.30 4.24 -13.61
CA LEU A 426 -1.68 5.49 -14.04
C LEU A 426 -2.08 6.61 -13.08
N PRO A 427 -1.15 7.49 -12.71
CA PRO A 427 -1.47 8.62 -11.84
C PRO A 427 -2.43 9.58 -12.52
N SER A 428 -3.24 10.29 -11.73
CA SER A 428 -4.06 11.38 -12.23
C SER A 428 -3.22 12.65 -12.40
N ALA A 429 -3.38 13.37 -13.50
CA ALA A 429 -2.74 14.67 -13.73
C ALA A 429 -3.80 15.72 -14.07
N ALA A 430 -3.78 16.87 -13.38
CA ALA A 430 -4.73 17.96 -13.59
C ALA A 430 -4.05 19.32 -13.50
N ILE A 431 -4.44 20.24 -14.38
CA ILE A 431 -4.01 21.64 -14.38
C ILE A 431 -5.16 22.49 -13.84
N GLN A 432 -4.95 23.13 -12.69
CA GLN A 432 -5.92 24.00 -12.03
C GLN A 432 -5.19 25.14 -11.32
N ASP A 433 -5.77 26.34 -11.31
CA ASP A 433 -5.27 27.51 -10.58
C ASP A 433 -3.77 27.84 -10.79
N GLY A 434 -3.29 27.66 -12.03
CA GLY A 434 -1.90 27.93 -12.37
C GLY A 434 -0.91 26.85 -11.91
N GLN A 435 -1.38 25.66 -11.54
CA GLN A 435 -0.54 24.55 -11.11
C GLN A 435 -0.96 23.23 -11.78
N LEU A 436 0.03 22.48 -12.27
CA LEU A 436 -0.12 21.08 -12.60
C LEU A 436 0.10 20.25 -11.32
N THR A 437 -0.85 19.38 -11.00
CA THR A 437 -0.76 18.45 -9.88
C THR A 437 -0.90 17.02 -10.40
N VAL A 438 0.03 16.15 -9.99
CA VAL A 438 -0.02 14.70 -10.26
C VAL A 438 -0.20 13.97 -8.93
N ASN A 439 -1.14 13.04 -8.85
CA ASN A 439 -1.44 12.27 -7.63
C ASN A 439 -1.47 10.76 -7.91
N HIS A 440 -1.36 9.97 -6.84
CA HIS A 440 -1.49 8.51 -6.88
C HIS A 440 -0.42 7.80 -7.71
N MET A 441 0.82 8.32 -7.71
CA MET A 441 1.94 7.67 -8.40
C MET A 441 2.38 6.42 -7.62
N ASN A 442 2.30 5.25 -8.27
CA ASN A 442 2.74 3.97 -7.72
C ASN A 442 3.72 3.30 -8.68
N LEU A 443 5.02 3.42 -8.42
CA LEU A 443 6.06 2.99 -9.34
C LEU A 443 7.08 2.08 -8.64
N GLY A 444 7.08 0.82 -9.04
CA GLY A 444 8.06 -0.19 -8.63
C GLY A 444 9.20 -0.35 -9.63
N GLN A 445 9.89 -1.49 -9.56
CA GLN A 445 10.99 -1.83 -10.45
C GLN A 445 10.62 -1.69 -11.93
N ASP A 446 11.44 -0.92 -12.66
CA ASP A 446 11.33 -0.70 -14.10
C ASP A 446 10.01 -0.07 -14.60
N GLN A 447 9.19 0.46 -13.69
CA GLN A 447 8.01 1.25 -14.00
C GLN A 447 8.38 2.74 -14.08
N GLU A 448 7.97 3.39 -15.18
CA GLU A 448 8.19 4.80 -15.42
C GLU A 448 6.96 5.40 -16.09
N VAL A 449 6.58 6.61 -15.66
CA VAL A 449 5.52 7.39 -16.29
C VAL A 449 6.07 8.71 -16.82
N GLN A 450 5.45 9.17 -17.90
CA GLN A 450 5.67 10.49 -18.49
C GLN A 450 4.38 11.31 -18.42
N ILE A 451 4.50 12.57 -18.01
CA ILE A 451 3.43 13.56 -18.05
C ILE A 451 3.82 14.64 -19.06
N HIS A 452 2.96 14.87 -20.05
CA HIS A 452 3.15 15.88 -21.10
C HIS A 452 2.10 16.98 -20.98
N TYR A 453 2.54 18.23 -21.09
CA TYR A 453 1.68 19.42 -21.18
C TYR A 453 2.38 20.51 -22.01
N GLN A 454 1.67 21.59 -22.33
CA GLN A 454 2.20 22.68 -23.15
C GLN A 454 2.07 24.05 -22.48
N VAL A 455 3.07 24.89 -22.68
CA VAL A 455 3.10 26.29 -22.18
C VAL A 455 3.48 27.26 -23.28
N ARG A 456 2.98 28.49 -23.17
CA ARG A 456 3.28 29.60 -24.08
C ARG A 456 3.91 30.75 -23.31
N ILE A 457 5.00 31.31 -23.84
CA ILE A 457 5.63 32.51 -23.29
C ILE A 457 4.75 33.74 -23.58
N LYS A 458 4.58 34.61 -22.58
CA LYS A 458 3.75 35.83 -22.67
C LYS A 458 4.62 37.01 -23.11
N THR A 459 4.76 37.22 -24.41
CA THR A 459 5.59 38.31 -24.97
C THR A 459 4.92 39.69 -24.89
N GLU A 460 3.63 39.74 -24.58
CA GLU A 460 2.82 40.98 -24.55
C GLU A 460 2.75 41.63 -23.17
N ASP A 461 3.24 40.95 -22.11
CA ASP A 461 3.25 41.49 -20.76
C ASP A 461 4.10 42.78 -20.70
N ALA A 462 3.59 43.79 -20.00
CA ALA A 462 4.34 45.01 -19.76
C ALA A 462 5.65 44.70 -19.01
N GLY A 463 6.79 45.00 -19.63
CA GLY A 463 8.11 44.71 -19.08
C GLY A 463 8.73 43.38 -19.54
N PHE A 464 8.10 42.67 -20.49
CA PHE A 464 8.74 41.57 -21.20
C PHE A 464 10.07 42.01 -21.83
N LYS A 465 11.10 41.17 -21.69
CA LYS A 465 12.43 41.39 -22.27
C LYS A 465 12.71 40.29 -23.32
N PRO A 466 12.93 40.63 -24.60
CA PRO A 466 13.41 39.66 -25.55
C PRO A 466 14.85 39.22 -25.20
N ASP A 467 15.26 38.08 -25.74
CA ASP A 467 16.57 37.46 -25.50
C ASP A 467 16.90 37.17 -24.02
N PHE A 468 15.87 37.17 -23.16
CA PHE A 468 15.97 37.00 -21.70
C PHE A 468 15.32 35.68 -21.27
N TRP A 469 16.03 34.88 -20.48
CA TRP A 469 15.56 33.60 -19.96
C TRP A 469 14.53 33.79 -18.85
N TYR A 470 13.35 33.22 -19.05
CA TYR A 470 12.30 33.09 -18.05
C TYR A 470 12.10 31.62 -17.71
N GLN A 471 12.03 31.30 -16.41
CA GLN A 471 11.72 29.95 -15.97
C GLN A 471 10.26 29.59 -16.34
N MET A 472 10.06 28.39 -16.88
CA MET A 472 8.73 27.93 -17.30
C MET A 472 7.83 27.54 -16.13
N ASN A 473 8.41 27.34 -14.95
CA ASN A 473 7.75 26.83 -13.76
C ASN A 473 8.31 27.48 -12.49
N GLY A 474 7.53 27.45 -11.41
CA GLY A 474 8.04 27.64 -10.06
C GLY A 474 8.69 26.36 -9.52
N GLU A 475 8.88 26.30 -8.20
CA GLU A 475 9.46 25.12 -7.53
C GLU A 475 8.63 23.88 -7.86
N THR A 476 9.27 22.90 -8.51
CA THR A 476 8.62 21.69 -9.00
C THR A 476 9.12 20.51 -8.19
N LEU A 477 8.22 19.82 -7.49
CA LEU A 477 8.60 18.85 -6.46
C LEU A 477 7.97 17.49 -6.72
N LEU A 478 8.75 16.42 -6.54
CA LEU A 478 8.24 15.07 -6.30
C LEU A 478 8.23 14.80 -4.79
N THR A 479 7.08 14.43 -4.24
CA THR A 479 6.99 13.78 -2.93
C THR A 479 6.74 12.28 -3.18
N PRO A 480 7.75 11.40 -2.98
CA PRO A 480 7.66 10.02 -3.46
C PRO A 480 6.70 9.14 -2.64
N LYS A 481 6.47 9.48 -1.37
CA LYS A 481 5.50 8.82 -0.49
C LYS A 481 5.13 9.74 0.68
N ALA A 482 4.00 9.46 1.34
CA ALA A 482 3.57 10.22 2.51
C ALA A 482 4.67 10.30 3.58
N GLY A 483 4.96 11.52 4.06
CA GLY A 483 5.97 11.79 5.08
C GLY A 483 7.44 11.77 4.60
N ALA A 484 7.71 11.45 3.33
CA ALA A 484 9.05 11.58 2.77
C ALA A 484 9.37 13.05 2.42
N ALA A 485 10.66 13.41 2.46
CA ALA A 485 11.11 14.70 1.98
C ALA A 485 10.91 14.82 0.47
N ALA A 486 10.44 15.98 0.02
CA ALA A 486 10.30 16.29 -1.39
C ALA A 486 11.66 16.51 -2.06
N VAL A 487 11.74 16.23 -3.37
CA VAL A 487 12.93 16.46 -4.20
C VAL A 487 12.60 17.33 -5.41
N ASP A 488 13.55 18.19 -5.81
CA ASP A 488 13.39 19.16 -6.89
C ASP A 488 13.59 18.55 -8.29
N PHE A 489 12.67 18.84 -9.20
CA PHE A 489 12.93 18.71 -10.63
C PHE A 489 13.77 19.89 -11.15
N GLY A 490 14.48 19.67 -12.25
CA GLY A 490 15.19 20.72 -12.97
C GLY A 490 14.26 21.62 -13.79
N ILE A 491 14.17 22.90 -13.45
CA ILE A 491 13.25 23.84 -14.10
C ILE A 491 13.84 24.34 -15.42
N PRO A 492 13.17 24.11 -16.56
CA PRO A 492 13.62 24.65 -17.85
C PRO A 492 13.31 26.15 -17.95
N SER A 493 14.03 26.83 -18.83
CA SER A 493 13.77 28.25 -19.15
C SER A 493 13.60 28.45 -20.65
N GLY A 494 12.70 29.35 -21.02
CA GLY A 494 12.42 29.74 -22.40
C GLY A 494 12.64 31.24 -22.59
N ARG A 495 12.80 31.66 -23.85
CA ARG A 495 12.90 33.07 -24.23
C ARG A 495 12.33 33.29 -25.62
N ALA A 496 11.94 34.52 -25.94
CA ALA A 496 11.63 34.90 -27.32
C ALA A 496 12.76 35.79 -27.87
N PRO A 497 13.22 35.58 -29.11
CA PRO A 497 14.25 36.42 -29.71
C PRO A 497 13.74 37.84 -29.96
N ALA A 498 14.64 38.83 -29.96
CA ALA A 498 14.29 40.17 -30.43
C ALA A 498 13.90 40.15 -31.91
N THR A 499 12.85 40.92 -32.25
CA THR A 499 12.39 41.14 -33.63
C THR A 499 13.14 42.27 -34.32
#